data_AF-A0A1V4VUA6-F1
#
_entry.id   AF-A0A1V4VUA6-F1
#
_cell.length_a   1.000
_cell.length_b   1.000
_cell.length_c   1.000
_cell.angle_alpha   90.00
_cell.angle_beta   90.00
_cell.angle_gamma   90.00
#
_symmetry.space_group_name_H-M   'P 1'
#
loop_
_entity.id
_entity.type
_entity.pdbx_description
1 polymer ?
#
loop_
_entity_poly.entity_id
_entity_poly.type
_entity_poly.pdbx_seq_one_letter_code
_entity_poly.pdbx_strand_id
1 'polypeptide(L)'
;MQRISKTSDTRFAAVRFGNVLGSRGSVVPLFRKQIAEGGPVTVTHPEMTRFFMTIPEAVQLVIQAGAIARGGEIFALDMGEPVKILDLADSMIILSGLEPGKDIDICFTGIRPGEKLHEEILTEAEDVGKTKHHKIYAAKPESFDYLSLEQFLIMLSRPDVMNYTLLEDLLYSIIPGFKKDKIKLFQVS
;
A
#
# COMPACT_ATOMS: atom_id res chain seq x y z
N MET A 1 11.07 -13.01 -7.28
CA MET A 1 11.06 -12.31 -8.59
C MET A 1 12.47 -11.98 -9.07
N GLN A 2 13.20 -11.09 -8.39
CA GLN A 2 14.55 -10.64 -8.78
C GLN A 2 15.56 -11.79 -8.97
N ARG A 3 15.58 -12.80 -8.10
CA ARG A 3 16.42 -14.01 -8.27
C ARG A 3 16.05 -14.83 -9.50
N ILE A 4 14.77 -15.14 -9.67
CA ILE A 4 14.28 -15.98 -10.77
C ILE A 4 14.56 -15.32 -12.13
N SER A 5 14.45 -14.00 -12.22
CA SER A 5 14.76 -13.24 -13.43
C SER A 5 16.23 -13.34 -13.86
N LYS A 6 17.16 -13.76 -12.99
CA LYS A 6 18.57 -13.98 -13.35
C LYS A 6 18.81 -15.35 -13.98
N THR A 7 17.88 -16.29 -13.82
CA THR A 7 18.05 -17.71 -14.20
C THR A 7 16.95 -18.21 -15.13
N SER A 8 16.06 -17.34 -15.60
CA SER A 8 14.91 -17.66 -16.44
C SER A 8 14.83 -16.70 -17.62
N ASP A 9 14.38 -17.19 -18.77
CA ASP A 9 14.07 -16.36 -19.94
C ASP A 9 12.81 -15.50 -19.74
N THR A 10 12.00 -15.82 -18.72
CA THR A 10 10.81 -15.04 -18.36
C THR A 10 11.22 -13.74 -17.68
N ARG A 11 10.76 -12.62 -18.23
CA ARG A 11 10.93 -11.30 -17.62
C ARG A 11 9.84 -11.07 -16.58
N PHE A 12 10.27 -10.72 -15.38
CA PHE A 12 9.36 -10.34 -14.31
C PHE A 12 9.54 -8.87 -13.96
N ALA A 13 8.46 -8.17 -13.63
CA ALA A 13 8.50 -6.82 -13.10
C ALA A 13 7.39 -6.65 -12.06
N ALA A 14 7.62 -5.78 -11.08
CA ALA A 14 6.61 -5.35 -10.13
C ALA A 14 6.41 -3.84 -10.25
N VAL A 15 5.19 -3.36 -10.08
CA VAL A 15 4.87 -1.92 -10.05
C VAL A 15 4.12 -1.64 -8.76
N ARG A 16 4.64 -0.68 -7.99
CA ARG A 16 4.05 -0.20 -6.73
C ARG A 16 3.41 1.16 -6.94
N PHE A 17 2.22 1.33 -6.39
CA PHE A 17 1.47 2.58 -6.41
C PHE A 17 0.44 2.57 -5.28
N GLY A 18 -0.02 3.76 -4.90
CA GLY A 18 -0.93 3.95 -3.78
C GLY A 18 -2.38 3.62 -4.12
N ASN A 19 -3.31 4.26 -3.42
CA ASN A 19 -4.73 4.04 -3.64
C ASN A 19 -5.19 4.44 -5.05
N VAL A 20 -6.18 3.69 -5.54
CA VAL A 20 -6.86 3.99 -6.80
C VAL A 20 -8.28 4.45 -6.52
N LEU A 21 -8.63 5.62 -7.04
CA LEU A 21 -9.94 6.25 -6.83
C LEU A 21 -11.07 5.36 -7.33
N GLY A 22 -12.07 5.15 -6.47
CA GLY A 22 -13.27 4.38 -6.82
C GLY A 22 -13.03 2.88 -6.99
N SER A 23 -11.87 2.36 -6.57
CA SER A 23 -11.61 0.92 -6.57
C SER A 23 -12.53 0.19 -5.55
N ARG A 24 -12.79 -1.10 -5.79
CA ARG A 24 -13.68 -1.91 -4.94
C ARG A 24 -13.13 -1.96 -3.51
N GLY A 25 -14.00 -1.69 -2.53
CA GLY A 25 -13.63 -1.70 -1.11
C GLY A 25 -12.79 -0.49 -0.66
N SER A 26 -12.58 0.52 -1.52
CA SER A 26 -11.89 1.75 -1.13
C SER A 26 -12.78 2.68 -0.29
N VAL A 27 -12.16 3.72 0.27
CA VAL A 27 -12.81 4.73 1.11
C VAL A 27 -13.89 5.51 0.36
N VAL A 28 -13.74 5.75 -0.94
CA VAL A 28 -14.68 6.54 -1.73
C VAL A 28 -16.06 5.86 -1.85
N PRO A 29 -16.18 4.58 -2.26
CA PRO A 29 -17.46 3.87 -2.19
C PRO A 29 -18.07 3.81 -0.78
N LEU A 30 -17.26 3.71 0.27
CA LEU A 30 -17.73 3.72 1.65
C LEU A 30 -18.37 5.06 2.00
N PHE A 31 -17.70 6.18 1.73
CA PHE A 31 -18.22 7.51 1.98
C PHE A 31 -19.49 7.78 1.18
N ARG A 32 -19.54 7.39 -0.10
CA ARG A 32 -20.78 7.51 -0.90
C ARG A 32 -21.94 6.76 -0.27
N LYS A 33 -21.70 5.55 0.23
CA LYS A 33 -22.73 4.75 0.90
C LYS A 33 -23.18 5.43 2.20
N GLN A 34 -22.25 5.87 3.04
CA GLN A 34 -22.56 6.56 4.30
C GLN A 34 -23.35 7.85 4.06
N ILE A 35 -22.95 8.65 3.07
CA ILE A 35 -23.67 9.88 2.69
C ILE A 35 -25.09 9.57 2.22
N ALA A 36 -25.26 8.56 1.36
CA ALA A 36 -26.57 8.15 0.88
C ALA A 36 -27.48 7.59 2.00
N GLU A 37 -26.90 7.05 3.07
CA GLU A 37 -27.60 6.55 4.25
C GLU A 37 -27.87 7.64 5.32
N GLY A 38 -27.43 8.89 5.09
CA GLY A 38 -27.62 10.02 6.00
C GLY A 38 -26.49 10.23 7.01
N GLY A 39 -25.37 9.53 6.86
CA GLY A 39 -24.21 9.64 7.73
C GLY A 39 -24.31 8.83 9.03
N PRO A 40 -23.35 8.99 9.96
CA PRO A 40 -22.14 9.81 9.81
C PRO A 40 -21.13 9.20 8.84
N VAL A 41 -20.25 10.04 8.27
CA VAL A 41 -19.07 9.59 7.53
C VAL A 41 -17.97 9.23 8.52
N THR A 42 -17.36 8.05 8.36
CA THR A 42 -16.34 7.58 9.31
C THR A 42 -14.92 7.76 8.76
N VAL A 43 -14.12 8.62 9.40
CA VAL A 43 -12.72 8.86 9.05
C VAL A 43 -11.81 8.21 10.08
N THR A 44 -10.73 7.56 9.67
CA THR A 44 -9.84 6.87 10.63
C THR A 44 -9.15 7.85 11.58
N HIS A 45 -8.54 8.91 11.04
CA HIS A 45 -7.79 9.90 11.79
C HIS A 45 -7.77 11.24 11.03
N PRO A 46 -7.84 12.41 11.71
CA PRO A 46 -7.88 13.73 11.05
C PRO A 46 -6.67 14.01 10.15
N GLU A 47 -5.48 13.60 10.59
CA GLU A 47 -4.23 13.80 9.84
C GLU A 47 -3.89 12.67 8.84
N MET A 48 -4.78 11.70 8.62
CA MET A 48 -4.47 10.58 7.74
C MET A 48 -4.39 11.02 6.28
N THR A 49 -3.30 10.66 5.61
CA THR A 49 -3.10 10.96 4.18
C THR A 49 -2.88 9.70 3.35
N ARG A 50 -3.35 9.73 2.10
CA ARG A 50 -3.16 8.67 1.10
C ARG A 50 -2.86 9.26 -0.26
N PHE A 51 -2.10 8.54 -1.08
CA PHE A 51 -1.91 8.89 -2.47
C PHE A 51 -3.04 8.36 -3.32
N PHE A 52 -3.52 9.15 -4.27
CA PHE A 52 -4.62 8.75 -5.15
C PHE A 52 -4.25 8.94 -6.60
N MET A 53 -4.62 7.95 -7.40
CA MET A 53 -4.55 8.02 -8.86
C MET A 53 -5.86 7.48 -9.45
N THR A 54 -6.18 7.92 -10.67
CA THR A 54 -7.34 7.37 -11.38
C THR A 54 -7.03 5.97 -11.93
N ILE A 55 -8.06 5.14 -12.12
CA ILE A 55 -7.88 3.80 -12.72
C ILE A 55 -7.19 3.87 -14.10
N PRO A 56 -7.61 4.73 -15.06
CA PRO A 56 -6.98 4.78 -16.37
C PRO A 56 -5.51 5.18 -16.31
N GLU A 57 -5.17 6.14 -15.43
CA GLU A 57 -3.79 6.58 -15.25
C GLU A 57 -2.90 5.47 -14.68
N ALA A 58 -3.36 4.77 -13.63
CA ALA A 58 -2.63 3.66 -13.03
C ALA A 58 -2.39 2.52 -14.06
N VAL A 59 -3.43 2.14 -14.80
CA VAL A 59 -3.33 1.09 -15.83
C VAL A 59 -2.37 1.50 -16.94
N GLN A 60 -2.44 2.74 -17.41
CA GLN A 60 -1.55 3.26 -18.45
C GLN A 60 -0.08 3.18 -18.01
N LEU A 61 0.23 3.65 -16.79
CA LEU A 61 1.58 3.63 -16.25
C LEU A 61 2.10 2.20 -16.01
N VAL A 62 1.24 1.28 -15.56
CA VAL A 62 1.61 -0.14 -15.40
C VAL A 62 1.97 -0.79 -16.74
N ILE A 63 1.20 -0.54 -17.80
CA ILE A 63 1.50 -1.06 -19.14
C ILE A 63 2.82 -0.48 -19.66
N GLN A 64 3.06 0.82 -19.46
CA GLN A 64 4.30 1.47 -19.85
C GLN A 64 5.51 0.95 -19.06
N ALA A 65 5.37 0.73 -17.75
CA ALA A 65 6.39 0.11 -16.92
C ALA A 65 6.75 -1.30 -17.44
N GLY A 66 5.74 -2.09 -17.81
CA GLY A 66 5.94 -3.40 -18.44
C GLY A 66 6.69 -3.32 -19.77
N ALA A 67 6.41 -2.30 -20.58
CA ALA A 67 7.09 -2.09 -21.86
C ALA A 67 8.58 -1.71 -21.72
N ILE A 68 8.98 -1.06 -20.64
CA ILE A 68 10.38 -0.67 -20.38
C ILE A 68 11.16 -1.68 -19.53
N ALA A 69 10.48 -2.66 -18.94
CA ALA A 69 11.09 -3.68 -18.08
C ALA A 69 12.04 -4.61 -18.86
N ARG A 70 13.20 -4.90 -18.25
CA ARG A 70 14.21 -5.82 -18.79
C ARG A 70 14.31 -7.12 -17.99
N GLY A 71 13.73 -7.17 -16.80
CA GLY A 71 13.68 -8.32 -15.90
C GLY A 71 14.22 -7.97 -14.50
N GLY A 72 13.39 -8.22 -13.49
CA GLY A 72 13.72 -8.05 -12.07
C GLY A 72 13.46 -6.66 -11.51
N GLU A 73 13.01 -5.69 -12.32
CA GLU A 73 12.75 -4.34 -11.85
C GLU A 73 11.53 -4.27 -10.93
N ILE A 74 11.66 -3.39 -9.93
CA ILE A 74 10.56 -2.94 -9.08
C ILE A 74 10.38 -1.47 -9.41
N PHE A 75 9.25 -1.14 -10.01
CA PHE A 75 8.88 0.23 -10.34
C PHE A 75 8.01 0.83 -9.24
N ALA A 76 8.13 2.14 -9.03
CA ALA A 76 7.23 2.95 -8.24
C ALA A 76 6.67 4.08 -9.10
N LEU A 77 5.37 4.34 -8.98
CA LEU A 77 4.72 5.41 -9.73
C LEU A 77 4.77 6.73 -8.96
N ASP A 78 4.95 7.82 -9.70
CA ASP A 78 4.69 9.16 -9.20
C ASP A 78 3.18 9.38 -9.06
N MET A 79 2.73 9.53 -7.82
CA MET A 79 1.32 9.68 -7.48
C MET A 79 0.93 11.15 -7.25
N GLY A 80 1.86 12.10 -7.43
CA GLY A 80 1.65 13.50 -7.05
C GLY A 80 1.59 13.69 -5.53
N GLU A 81 0.81 14.67 -5.09
CA GLU A 81 0.70 15.03 -3.68
C GLU A 81 -0.29 14.13 -2.92
N PRO A 82 0.00 13.77 -1.67
CA PRO A 82 -0.90 12.99 -0.84
C PRO A 82 -2.13 13.83 -0.44
N VAL A 83 -3.30 13.20 -0.36
CA VAL A 83 -4.56 13.83 -0.01
C VAL A 83 -4.96 13.43 1.41
N LYS A 84 -5.40 14.40 2.23
CA LYS A 84 -6.00 14.11 3.54
C LYS A 84 -7.36 13.43 3.36
N ILE A 85 -7.57 12.34 4.10
CA ILE A 85 -8.83 11.59 4.04
C ILE A 85 -10.00 12.41 4.60
N LEU A 86 -9.73 13.31 5.56
CA LEU A 86 -10.71 14.26 6.07
C LEU A 86 -11.20 15.21 4.96
N ASP A 87 -10.28 15.87 4.25
CA ASP A 87 -10.60 16.79 3.15
C ASP A 87 -11.38 16.08 2.02
N LEU A 88 -11.05 14.80 1.77
CA LEU A 88 -11.80 13.96 0.83
C LEU A 88 -13.23 13.71 1.31
N ALA A 89 -13.44 13.42 2.59
CA ALA A 89 -14.78 13.24 3.19
C ALA A 89 -15.62 14.52 3.05
N ASP A 90 -15.06 15.66 3.46
CA ASP A 90 -15.72 16.97 3.36
C ASP A 90 -16.12 17.30 1.93
N SER A 91 -15.17 17.13 0.98
CA SER A 91 -15.43 17.38 -0.44
C SER A 91 -16.56 16.52 -0.97
N MET A 92 -16.64 15.24 -0.55
CA MET A 92 -17.69 14.34 -1.01
C MET A 92 -19.07 14.69 -0.44
N ILE A 93 -19.15 15.16 0.80
CA ILE A 93 -20.40 15.67 1.40
C ILE A 93 -20.87 16.91 0.62
N ILE A 94 -19.98 17.88 0.39
CA ILE A 94 -20.29 19.11 -0.36
C ILE A 94 -20.76 18.82 -1.78
N LEU A 95 -20.05 17.93 -2.50
CA LEU A 95 -20.42 17.53 -3.86
C LEU A 95 -21.74 16.76 -3.93
N SER A 96 -22.23 16.25 -2.79
CA SER A 96 -23.56 15.64 -2.69
C SER A 96 -24.67 16.65 -2.37
N GLY A 97 -24.35 17.94 -2.30
CA GLY A 97 -25.29 19.02 -2.01
C GLY A 97 -25.60 19.22 -0.52
N LEU A 98 -24.73 18.73 0.37
CA LEU A 98 -24.91 18.73 1.82
C LEU A 98 -23.76 19.50 2.51
N GLU A 99 -23.99 19.96 3.75
CA GLU A 99 -23.04 20.73 4.55
C GLU A 99 -22.37 19.86 5.63
N PRO A 100 -21.04 19.66 5.61
CA PRO A 100 -20.33 18.91 6.66
C PRO A 100 -20.54 19.52 8.05
N GLY A 101 -20.81 18.68 9.06
CA GLY A 101 -21.05 19.08 10.44
C GLY A 101 -22.42 19.73 10.70
N LYS A 102 -23.28 19.83 9.68
CA LYS A 102 -24.67 20.29 9.82
C LYS A 102 -25.67 19.28 9.28
N ASP A 103 -25.47 18.84 8.04
CA ASP A 103 -26.30 17.82 7.41
C ASP A 103 -25.72 16.42 7.63
N ILE A 104 -24.39 16.30 7.63
CA ILE A 104 -23.67 15.04 7.86
C ILE A 104 -22.50 15.25 8.81
N ASP A 105 -22.48 14.50 9.90
CA ASP A 105 -21.36 14.45 10.84
C ASP A 105 -20.20 13.58 10.32
N ILE A 106 -18.98 13.93 10.74
CA ILE A 106 -17.78 13.10 10.58
C ILE A 106 -17.36 12.52 11.92
N CYS A 107 -17.25 11.20 12.00
CA CYS A 107 -16.81 10.50 13.21
C CYS A 107 -15.43 9.88 13.02
N PHE A 108 -14.53 10.10 14.00
CA PHE A 108 -13.21 9.50 13.99
C PHE A 108 -13.19 8.11 14.62
N THR A 109 -12.72 7.09 13.89
CA THR A 109 -12.74 5.69 14.38
C THR A 109 -11.44 5.24 15.03
N GLY A 110 -10.37 6.03 14.92
CA GLY A 110 -9.05 5.67 15.42
C GLY A 110 -8.28 4.75 14.48
N ILE A 111 -6.95 4.78 14.59
CA ILE A 111 -6.00 4.02 13.76
C ILE A 111 -6.01 2.54 14.19
N ARG A 112 -6.09 1.63 13.22
CA ARG A 112 -6.05 0.18 13.46
C ARG A 112 -4.60 -0.32 13.64
N PRO A 113 -4.38 -1.46 14.33
CA PRO A 113 -3.05 -2.04 14.45
C PRO A 113 -2.39 -2.26 13.07
N GLY A 114 -1.15 -1.78 12.91
CA GLY A 114 -0.39 -1.86 11.66
C GLY A 114 -0.78 -0.85 10.58
N GLU A 115 -1.79 -0.01 10.80
CA GLU A 115 -2.19 1.02 9.84
C GLU A 115 -1.29 2.26 9.94
N LYS A 116 -0.74 2.70 8.80
CA LYS A 116 0.09 3.92 8.74
C LYS A 116 -0.77 5.18 8.70
N LEU A 117 -0.36 6.21 9.43
CA LEU A 117 -0.97 7.54 9.36
C LEU A 117 -0.76 8.18 7.97
N HIS A 118 0.47 8.09 7.47
CA HIS A 118 0.86 8.57 6.14
C HIS A 118 1.33 7.40 5.29
N GLU A 119 0.83 7.32 4.05
CA GLU A 119 1.27 6.30 3.11
C GLU A 119 2.67 6.61 2.58
N GLU A 120 3.45 5.55 2.33
CA GLU A 120 4.80 5.63 1.75
C GLU A 120 4.81 4.74 0.50
N ILE A 121 5.04 5.33 -0.68
CA ILE A 121 5.14 4.57 -1.94
C ILE A 121 6.53 3.93 -2.11
N LEU A 122 7.54 4.60 -1.57
CA LEU A 122 8.93 4.18 -1.50
C LEU A 122 9.38 4.29 -0.05
N THR A 123 10.18 3.34 0.41
CA THR A 123 10.79 3.44 1.75
C THR A 123 11.96 4.41 1.72
N GLU A 124 12.31 5.02 2.86
CA GLU A 124 13.47 5.92 2.97
C GLU A 124 14.81 5.25 2.60
N ALA A 125 14.86 3.91 2.68
CA ALA A 125 16.04 3.12 2.34
C ALA A 125 16.15 2.80 0.84
N GLU A 126 15.07 2.94 0.07
CA GLU A 126 15.05 2.58 -1.34
C GLU A 126 15.63 3.71 -2.20
N ASP A 127 16.82 3.46 -2.74
CA ASP A 127 17.42 4.31 -3.77
C ASP A 127 16.70 4.10 -5.11
N VAL A 128 16.18 5.19 -5.68
CA VAL A 128 15.37 5.18 -6.91
C VAL A 128 16.05 5.91 -8.05
N GLY A 129 16.15 5.23 -9.18
CA GLY A 129 16.57 5.82 -10.45
C GLY A 129 15.39 6.33 -11.26
N LYS A 130 15.56 7.46 -11.95
CA LYS A 130 14.61 7.90 -12.98
C LYS A 130 14.62 6.94 -14.16
N THR A 131 13.44 6.64 -14.70
CA THR A 131 13.31 5.92 -15.97
C THR A 131 13.19 6.90 -17.15
N LYS A 132 12.95 6.38 -18.36
CA LYS A 132 12.61 7.21 -19.53
C LYS A 132 11.24 7.90 -19.39
N HIS A 133 10.39 7.43 -18.48
CA HIS A 133 9.09 8.03 -18.19
C HIS A 133 9.16 8.81 -16.87
N HIS A 134 8.76 10.08 -16.89
CA HIS A 134 8.93 10.99 -15.74
C HIS A 134 8.10 10.56 -14.50
N LYS A 135 6.98 9.87 -14.69
CA LYS A 135 6.15 9.31 -13.60
C LYS A 135 6.52 7.89 -13.15
N ILE A 136 7.59 7.29 -13.68
CA ILE A 136 7.97 5.92 -13.34
C ILE A 136 9.41 5.93 -12.83
N TYR A 137 9.57 5.51 -11.59
CA TYR A 137 10.87 5.34 -10.94
C TYR A 137 11.19 3.85 -10.85
N ALA A 138 12.47 3.49 -10.97
CA ALA A 138 12.94 2.12 -10.77
C ALA A 138 13.75 2.05 -9.48
N ALA A 139 13.27 1.25 -8.52
CA ALA A 139 14.01 0.98 -7.30
C ALA A 139 15.25 0.14 -7.61
N LYS A 140 16.38 0.49 -6.98
CA LYS A 140 17.61 -0.29 -7.12
C LYS A 140 17.42 -1.67 -6.49
N PRO A 141 18.01 -2.73 -7.09
CA PRO A 141 18.00 -4.05 -6.47
C PRO A 141 18.79 -4.02 -5.16
N GLU A 142 18.14 -4.38 -4.05
CA GLU A 142 18.85 -4.62 -2.79
C GLU A 142 19.48 -6.02 -2.77
N SER A 143 20.60 -6.15 -2.05
CA SER A 143 21.16 -7.45 -1.73
C SER A 143 20.28 -8.14 -0.69
N PHE A 144 19.80 -9.34 -1.00
CA PHE A 144 18.87 -10.08 -0.15
C PHE A 144 19.45 -11.42 0.26
N ASP A 145 19.26 -11.81 1.52
CA ASP A 145 19.62 -13.16 1.96
C ASP A 145 18.54 -14.16 1.54
N TYR A 146 18.82 -14.83 0.43
CA TYR A 146 17.93 -15.83 -0.15
C TYR A 146 17.80 -17.10 0.70
N LEU A 147 18.79 -17.43 1.54
CA LEU A 147 18.72 -18.60 2.40
C LEU A 147 17.71 -18.37 3.53
N SER A 148 17.78 -17.23 4.21
CA SER A 148 16.77 -16.83 5.20
C SER A 148 15.37 -16.80 4.58
N LEU A 149 15.22 -16.28 3.35
CA LEU A 149 13.92 -16.28 2.65
C LEU A 149 13.38 -17.69 2.40
N GLU A 150 14.21 -18.61 1.91
CA GLU A 150 13.78 -20.00 1.68
C GLU A 150 13.35 -20.67 2.99
N GLN A 151 14.10 -20.46 4.08
CA GLN A 151 13.74 -20.98 5.40
C GLN A 151 12.39 -20.44 5.88
N PHE A 152 12.16 -19.13 5.73
CA PHE A 152 10.90 -18.48 6.09
C PHE A 152 9.72 -19.03 5.27
N LEU A 153 9.88 -19.20 3.95
CA LEU A 153 8.84 -19.77 3.10
C LEU A 153 8.52 -21.23 3.45
N ILE A 154 9.53 -22.01 3.83
CA ILE A 154 9.34 -23.39 4.29
C ILE A 154 8.54 -23.42 5.60
N MET A 155 8.83 -22.54 6.56
CA MET A 155 8.07 -22.45 7.81
C MET A 155 6.61 -22.05 7.57
N LEU A 156 6.36 -21.05 6.71
CA LEU A 156 5.00 -20.65 6.33
C LEU A 156 4.20 -21.79 5.66
N SER A 157 4.89 -22.70 4.97
CA SER A 157 4.27 -23.86 4.32
C SER A 157 3.91 -25.00 5.28
N ARG A 158 4.30 -24.90 6.57
CA ARG A 158 4.03 -25.91 7.61
C ARG A 158 3.33 -25.27 8.82
N PRO A 159 2.06 -24.86 8.65
CA PRO A 159 1.33 -24.11 9.67
C PRO A 159 1.14 -24.88 11.00
N ASP A 160 1.17 -26.21 10.91
CA ASP A 160 1.06 -27.17 12.01
C ASP A 160 2.25 -27.18 12.97
N VAL A 161 3.41 -26.65 12.56
CA VAL A 161 4.65 -26.61 13.35
C VAL A 161 5.13 -25.16 13.55
N MET A 162 4.28 -24.17 13.27
CA MET A 162 4.65 -22.75 13.31
C MET A 162 5.00 -22.29 14.72
N ASN A 163 6.26 -21.88 14.89
CA ASN A 163 6.68 -21.07 16.03
C ASN A 163 6.63 -19.60 15.62
N TYR A 164 5.61 -18.87 16.10
CA TYR A 164 5.40 -17.45 15.78
C TYR A 164 6.59 -16.57 16.15
N THR A 165 7.31 -16.87 17.23
CA THR A 165 8.51 -16.12 17.62
C THR A 165 9.62 -16.28 16.59
N LEU A 166 9.88 -17.52 16.17
CA LEU A 166 10.90 -17.81 15.15
C LEU A 166 10.53 -17.21 13.78
N LEU A 167 9.24 -17.18 13.46
CA LEU A 167 8.72 -16.56 12.24
C LEU A 167 8.92 -15.04 12.26
N GLU A 168 8.65 -14.39 13.39
CA GLU A 168 8.92 -12.96 13.58
C GLU A 168 10.42 -12.67 13.43
N ASP A 169 11.29 -13.43 14.09
CA ASP A 169 12.75 -13.25 14.03
C ASP A 169 13.28 -13.37 12.59
N LEU A 170 12.79 -14.37 11.84
CA LEU A 170 13.12 -14.51 10.41
C LEU A 170 12.56 -13.36 9.57
N LEU A 171 11.35 -12.88 9.87
CA LEU A 171 10.78 -11.74 9.16
C LEU A 171 11.65 -10.49 9.35
N TYR A 172 12.21 -10.26 10.53
CA TYR A 172 13.16 -9.17 10.78
C TYR A 172 14.49 -9.36 10.07
N SER A 173 15.02 -10.59 10.01
CA SER A 173 16.29 -10.84 9.31
C SER A 173 16.15 -10.61 7.79
N ILE A 174 14.96 -10.92 7.26
CA ILE A 174 14.64 -10.83 5.83
C ILE A 174 14.22 -9.42 5.42
N ILE A 175 13.50 -8.70 6.29
CA ILE A 175 12.96 -7.36 6.01
C ILE A 175 13.45 -6.40 7.11
N PRO A 176 14.66 -5.82 6.97
CA PRO A 176 15.23 -4.92 7.98
C PRO A 176 14.34 -3.70 8.28
N GLY A 177 13.53 -3.26 7.31
CA GLY A 177 12.59 -2.15 7.45
C GLY A 177 11.25 -2.50 8.11
N PHE A 178 11.02 -3.77 8.47
CA PHE A 178 9.80 -4.19 9.15
C PHE A 178 9.79 -3.65 10.59
N LYS A 179 8.83 -2.79 10.93
CA LYS A 179 8.67 -2.23 12.28
C LYS A 179 7.51 -2.90 13.00
N LYS A 180 7.76 -3.32 14.25
CA LYS A 180 6.78 -3.92 15.17
C LYS A 180 5.80 -2.87 15.71
N ASP A 181 5.06 -2.15 14.88
CA ASP A 181 3.99 -1.30 15.42
C ASP A 181 2.82 -2.19 15.88
N LYS A 182 2.95 -2.63 17.14
CA LYS A 182 2.00 -3.36 17.99
C LYS A 182 0.94 -4.17 17.23
N ILE A 183 1.40 -5.12 16.43
CA ILE A 183 0.53 -6.23 16.05
C ILE A 183 0.37 -7.07 17.32
N LYS A 184 -0.69 -6.84 18.10
CA LYS A 184 -1.22 -7.88 18.99
C LYS A 184 -1.77 -8.97 18.06
N LEU A 185 -0.87 -9.81 17.54
CA LEU A 185 -1.23 -11.03 16.83
C LEU A 185 -2.03 -11.88 17.83
N PHE A 186 -3.32 -11.96 17.58
CA PHE A 186 -4.24 -13.01 18.05
C PHE A 186 -3.91 -13.61 19.42
N GLN A 187 -4.32 -12.92 20.50
CA GLN A 187 -4.80 -13.66 21.66
C GLN A 187 -6.16 -14.24 21.28
N VAL A 188 -6.13 -15.45 20.71
CA VAL A 188 -7.33 -16.29 20.64
C VAL A 188 -7.55 -16.78 22.06
N SER A 189 -8.61 -16.27 22.70
CA SER A 189 -9.23 -16.90 23.87
C SER A 189 -9.94 -18.18 23.47
#